data_AF-A0A918CDN6-F1
#
_entry.id   AF-A0A918CDN6-F1
#
_cell.length_a   1.000
_cell.length_b   1.000
_cell.length_c   1.000
_cell.angle_alpha   90.00
_cell.angle_beta   90.00
_cell.angle_gamma   90.00
#
_symmetry.space_group_name_H-M   'P 1'
#
loop_
_entity.id
_entity.type
_entity.pdbx_description
1 polymer ?
#
loop_
_entity_poly.entity_id
_entity_poly.type
_entity_poly.pdbx_seq_one_letter_code
_entity_poly.pdbx_strand_id
1 'polypeptide(L)'
;MLSGCVLEAKRLNDGSALLKLAGITANDHKGVTWILQVKFIARLAPATLPEVGWIVRIPCIATHVVFDVRGQKASRVDIFGRSIEPMRGAVEQRGKVSFLLNAQNSFVFEGHLVRAPIRKPMGVTEARVSVLDRRGQAHYFNCEAWRDVGQQLAHRTAGRS
;
A
#
# COMPACT_ATOMS: atom_id res chain seq x y z
N MET A 1 -4.75 5.24 3.25
CA MET A 1 -4.56 6.61 2.75
C MET A 1 -3.14 6.73 2.23
N LEU A 2 -2.99 7.24 1.01
CA LEU A 2 -1.70 7.57 0.42
C LEU A 2 -1.63 9.07 0.12
N SER A 3 -0.45 9.67 0.23
CA SER A 3 -0.14 10.92 -0.43
C SER A 3 1.21 10.84 -1.11
N GLY A 4 1.36 11.46 -2.28
CA GLY A 4 2.61 11.37 -3.03
C GLY A 4 2.67 12.32 -4.22
N CYS A 5 3.86 12.45 -4.79
CA CYS A 5 4.08 13.10 -6.06
C CYS A 5 3.74 12.13 -7.19
N VAL A 6 2.96 12.58 -8.18
CA VAL A 6 2.60 11.80 -9.36
C VAL A 6 3.82 11.67 -10.26
N LEU A 7 4.20 10.43 -10.55
CA LEU A 7 5.25 10.08 -11.51
C LEU A 7 4.70 9.70 -12.88
N GLU A 8 3.49 9.15 -12.89
CA GLU A 8 2.81 8.69 -14.10
C GLU A 8 1.32 8.61 -13.81
N ALA A 9 0.50 8.98 -14.79
CA ALA A 9 -0.94 8.76 -14.76
C ALA A 9 -1.40 8.28 -16.15
N LYS A 10 -2.14 7.17 -16.19
CA LYS A 10 -2.55 6.53 -17.44
C LYS A 10 -4.01 6.08 -17.37
N ARG A 11 -4.77 6.39 -18.43
CA ARG A 11 -6.08 5.80 -18.70
C ARG A 11 -5.90 4.42 -19.35
N LEU A 12 -6.69 3.45 -18.92
CA LEU A 12 -6.77 2.12 -19.52
C LEU A 12 -8.00 2.02 -20.42
N ASN A 13 -7.98 1.05 -21.34
CA ASN A 13 -9.02 0.88 -22.37
C ASN A 13 -10.40 0.55 -21.78
N ASP A 14 -10.44 -0.04 -20.58
CA ASP A 14 -11.67 -0.36 -19.84
C ASP A 14 -12.22 0.84 -19.04
N GLY A 15 -11.68 2.04 -19.26
CA GLY A 15 -12.03 3.26 -18.53
C GLY A 15 -11.40 3.37 -17.14
N SER A 16 -10.69 2.33 -16.67
CA SER A 16 -9.93 2.39 -15.43
C SER A 16 -8.70 3.30 -15.55
N ALA A 17 -8.06 3.64 -14.44
CA ALA A 17 -6.85 4.46 -14.44
C ALA A 17 -5.78 3.88 -13.52
N LEU A 18 -4.52 4.10 -13.90
CA LEU A 18 -3.34 3.79 -13.10
C LEU A 18 -2.59 5.07 -12.78
N LEU A 19 -2.24 5.25 -11.52
CA LEU A 19 -1.37 6.33 -11.07
C LEU A 19 -0.16 5.74 -10.36
N LYS A 20 1.02 6.24 -10.67
CA LYS A 20 2.26 5.92 -9.96
C LYS A 20 2.64 7.10 -9.08
N LEU A 21 2.75 6.85 -7.77
CA LEU A 21 3.08 7.85 -6.78
C LEU A 21 4.44 7.58 -6.15
N ALA A 22 5.12 8.65 -5.75
CA ALA A 22 6.36 8.58 -5.00
C ALA A 22 6.35 9.49 -3.76
N GLY A 23 6.92 9.00 -2.67
CA GLY A 23 6.97 9.72 -1.41
C GLY A 23 8.08 9.23 -0.49
N ILE A 24 8.35 10.04 0.53
CA ILE A 24 9.23 9.72 1.65
C ILE A 24 8.39 9.84 2.92
N THR A 25 8.14 8.70 3.58
CA THR A 25 7.45 8.67 4.86
C THR A 25 8.46 8.83 6.00
N ALA A 26 8.23 9.80 6.89
CA ALA A 26 9.10 10.04 8.03
C ALA A 26 9.12 8.82 8.97
N ASN A 27 10.28 8.50 9.53
CA ASN A 27 10.50 7.39 10.46
C ASN A 27 11.53 7.73 11.55
N ASP A 28 11.63 9.01 11.92
CA ASP A 28 12.61 9.57 12.87
C ASP A 28 14.08 9.43 12.44
N HIS A 29 14.34 8.97 11.21
CA HIS A 29 15.65 8.87 10.59
C HIS A 29 15.65 9.53 9.19
N LYS A 30 16.20 8.86 8.16
CA LYS A 30 16.27 9.39 6.78
C LYS A 30 14.94 9.31 6.01
N GLY A 31 13.88 8.80 6.64
CA GLY A 31 12.62 8.47 5.99
C GLY A 31 12.69 7.21 5.15
N VAL A 32 11.53 6.62 4.87
CA VAL A 32 11.38 5.47 3.96
C VAL A 32 10.89 5.98 2.62
N THR A 33 11.74 5.85 1.60
CA THR A 33 11.40 6.15 0.21
C THR A 33 10.55 5.03 -0.37
N TRP A 34 9.47 5.38 -1.06
CA TRP A 34 8.59 4.41 -1.72
C TRP A 34 8.09 4.92 -3.06
N ILE A 35 7.77 3.97 -3.93
CA ILE A 35 7.07 4.18 -5.20
C ILE A 35 5.95 3.14 -5.26
N LEU A 36 4.70 3.58 -5.40
CA LEU A 36 3.53 2.71 -5.37
C LEU A 36 2.62 3.01 -6.56
N GLN A 37 2.01 1.96 -7.11
CA GLN A 37 0.97 2.09 -8.13
C GLN A 37 -0.41 1.99 -7.48
N VAL A 38 -1.29 2.92 -7.83
CA VAL A 38 -2.69 2.98 -7.41
C VAL A 38 -3.58 2.78 -8.62
N LYS A 39 -4.52 1.84 -8.53
CA LYS A 39 -5.52 1.56 -9.55
C LYS A 39 -6.86 2.19 -9.18
N PHE A 40 -7.49 2.87 -10.12
CA PHE A 40 -8.88 3.30 -10.01
C PHE A 40 -9.71 2.44 -10.95
N ILE A 41 -10.74 1.75 -10.44
CA ILE A 41 -11.71 1.06 -11.29
C ILE A 41 -12.51 2.10 -12.10
N ALA A 42 -13.04 1.73 -13.27
CA ALA A 42 -13.65 2.67 -14.22
C ALA A 42 -14.62 3.69 -13.58
N ARG A 43 -15.57 3.22 -12.76
CA ARG A 43 -16.55 4.08 -12.06
C ARG A 43 -15.97 5.03 -11.00
N LEU A 44 -14.74 4.79 -10.56
CA LEU A 44 -14.01 5.61 -9.58
C LEU A 44 -12.84 6.36 -10.23
N ALA A 45 -12.58 6.14 -11.52
CA ALA A 45 -11.50 6.81 -12.21
C ALA A 45 -11.86 8.30 -12.37
N PRO A 46 -10.97 9.22 -11.98
CA PRO A 46 -11.27 10.64 -12.07
C PRO A 46 -11.34 11.06 -13.55
N ALA A 47 -12.27 11.96 -13.87
CA ALA A 47 -12.48 12.45 -15.23
C ALA A 47 -11.18 13.02 -15.84
N THR A 48 -10.47 13.82 -15.04
CA THR A 48 -9.14 14.36 -15.37
C THR A 48 -8.09 13.64 -14.53
N LEU A 49 -7.06 13.11 -15.18
CA LEU A 49 -5.91 12.55 -14.47
C LEU A 49 -4.96 13.67 -14.05
N PRO A 50 -4.33 13.59 -12.86
CA PRO A 50 -3.30 14.54 -12.47
C PRO A 50 -2.06 14.36 -13.36
N GLU A 51 -1.35 15.45 -13.60
CA GLU A 51 -0.13 15.44 -14.38
C GLU A 51 1.08 15.01 -13.54
N VAL A 52 2.18 14.65 -14.20
CA VAL A 52 3.45 14.38 -13.54
C VAL A 52 3.89 15.60 -12.74
N GLY A 53 4.32 15.39 -11.51
CA GLY A 53 4.71 16.45 -10.58
C GLY A 53 3.58 16.95 -9.67
N TRP A 54 2.32 16.63 -9.96
CA TRP A 54 1.23 16.96 -9.05
C TRP A 54 1.39 16.23 -7.72
N ILE A 55 1.04 16.91 -6.63
CA ILE A 55 1.01 16.31 -5.30
C ILE A 55 -0.44 16.00 -4.97
N VAL A 56 -0.71 14.73 -4.67
CA VAL A 56 -2.06 14.25 -4.44
C VAL A 56 -2.17 13.45 -3.16
N ARG A 57 -3.36 13.49 -2.56
CA ARG A 57 -3.83 12.58 -1.53
C ARG A 57 -4.89 11.65 -2.12
N ILE A 58 -4.83 10.37 -1.76
CA ILE A 58 -5.70 9.32 -2.27
C ILE A 58 -6.20 8.46 -1.10
N PRO A 59 -7.49 8.56 -0.74
CA PRO A 59 -8.15 7.55 0.05
C PRO A 59 -8.15 6.23 -0.74
N CYS A 60 -7.61 5.18 -0.14
CA CYS A 60 -7.36 3.92 -0.83
C CYS A 60 -7.53 2.71 0.09
N ILE A 61 -7.69 1.55 -0.54
CA ILE A 61 -7.66 0.24 0.10
C ILE A 61 -6.55 -0.61 -0.53
N ALA A 62 -5.95 -1.52 0.22
CA ALA A 62 -5.11 -2.56 -0.34
C ALA A 62 -5.92 -3.86 -0.40
N THR A 63 -5.74 -4.63 -1.46
CA THR A 63 -6.50 -5.85 -1.72
C THR A 63 -5.55 -6.94 -2.19
N HIS A 64 -5.59 -8.09 -1.53
CA HIS A 64 -4.87 -9.27 -1.98
C HIS A 64 -5.60 -9.89 -3.18
N VAL A 65 -4.90 -10.06 -4.29
CA VAL A 65 -5.41 -10.60 -5.55
C VAL A 65 -4.63 -11.87 -5.89
N VAL A 66 -5.36 -12.96 -6.13
CA VAL A 66 -4.81 -14.26 -6.56
C VAL A 66 -5.11 -14.45 -8.04
N PHE A 67 -4.13 -14.91 -8.80
CA PHE A 67 -4.22 -15.14 -10.23
C PHE A 67 -3.38 -16.35 -10.64
N ASP A 68 -3.65 -16.90 -11.83
CA ASP A 68 -2.89 -18.04 -12.36
C ASP A 68 -1.80 -17.57 -13.33
N VAL A 69 -0.60 -18.11 -13.15
CA VAL A 69 0.54 -17.91 -14.06
C VAL A 69 1.04 -19.28 -14.46
N ARG A 70 0.84 -19.66 -15.74
CA ARG A 70 1.30 -20.95 -16.29
C ARG A 70 0.83 -22.15 -15.44
N GLY A 71 -0.43 -22.12 -14.97
CA GLY A 71 -1.02 -23.18 -14.13
C GLY A 71 -0.64 -23.14 -12.65
N GLN A 72 0.17 -22.16 -12.22
CA GLN A 72 0.52 -21.97 -10.81
C GLN A 72 -0.23 -20.76 -10.22
N LYS A 73 -0.72 -20.91 -8.98
CA LYS A 73 -1.30 -19.79 -8.24
C LYS A 73 -0.22 -18.80 -7.83
N ALA A 74 -0.35 -17.58 -8.29
CA ALA A 74 0.43 -16.43 -7.86
C ALA A 74 -0.50 -15.44 -7.15
N SER A 75 0.09 -14.53 -6.37
CA SER A 75 -0.69 -13.47 -5.75
C SER A 75 0.11 -12.19 -5.58
N ARG A 76 -0.60 -11.08 -5.51
CA ARG A 76 -0.04 -9.74 -5.27
C ARG A 76 -1.01 -8.91 -4.44
N VAL A 77 -0.52 -7.77 -3.94
CA VAL A 77 -1.38 -6.77 -3.30
C VAL A 77 -1.56 -5.60 -4.27
N ASP A 78 -2.81 -5.36 -4.68
CA ASP A 78 -3.19 -4.21 -5.49
C ASP A 78 -3.73 -3.10 -4.57
N ILE A 79 -3.39 -1.85 -4.88
CA ILE A 79 -3.91 -0.68 -4.16
C ILE A 79 -4.98 -0.03 -5.02
N PHE A 80 -6.19 0.11 -4.47
CA PHE A 80 -7.32 0.72 -5.15
C PHE A 80 -7.65 2.09 -4.57
N GLY A 81 -7.60 3.11 -5.42
CA GLY A 81 -7.96 4.49 -5.08
C GLY A 81 -9.46 4.74 -5.17
N ARG A 82 -9.97 5.63 -4.30
CA ARG A 82 -11.38 6.05 -4.26
C ARG A 82 -11.61 7.41 -4.89
N SER A 83 -10.73 8.37 -4.59
CA SER A 83 -10.76 9.74 -5.11
C SER A 83 -9.34 10.30 -5.18
N ILE A 84 -9.17 11.43 -5.87
CA ILE A 84 -7.92 12.19 -5.89
C ILE A 84 -8.20 13.56 -5.32
N GLU A 85 -7.40 13.95 -4.33
CA GLU A 85 -7.43 15.26 -3.71
C GLU A 85 -6.10 15.96 -3.98
N PRO A 86 -6.08 17.06 -4.76
CA PRO A 86 -4.88 17.87 -4.93
C PRO A 86 -4.41 18.42 -3.58
N MET A 87 -3.12 18.45 -3.36
CA MET A 87 -2.53 19.05 -2.17
C MET A 87 -1.23 19.78 -2.50
N ARG A 88 -0.66 20.46 -1.50
CA ARG A 88 0.66 21.07 -1.58
C ARG A 88 1.61 20.37 -0.62
N GLY A 89 2.90 20.40 -0.93
CA GLY A 89 3.93 19.82 -0.08
C GLY A 89 5.32 20.09 -0.63
N ALA A 90 6.32 19.94 0.22
CA ALA A 90 7.72 20.02 -0.20
C ALA A 90 8.11 18.75 -0.95
N VAL A 91 8.91 18.89 -2.00
CA VAL A 91 9.41 17.75 -2.79
C VAL A 91 10.93 17.70 -2.71
N GLU A 92 11.47 16.49 -2.65
CA GLU A 92 12.89 16.21 -2.78
C GLU A 92 13.13 15.49 -4.11
N GLN A 93 14.11 15.97 -4.88
CA GLN A 93 14.51 15.33 -6.13
C GLN A 93 15.67 14.37 -5.90
N ARG A 94 15.50 13.09 -6.25
CA ARG A 94 16.58 12.09 -6.27
C ARG A 94 16.75 11.55 -7.68
N GLY A 95 17.80 12.01 -8.36
CA GLY A 95 17.99 11.76 -9.78
C GLY A 95 16.87 12.39 -10.62
N LYS A 96 16.15 11.57 -11.39
CA LYS A 96 15.04 12.02 -12.25
C LYS A 96 13.65 11.91 -11.60
N VAL A 97 13.59 11.53 -10.32
CA VAL A 97 12.32 11.24 -9.62
C VAL A 97 12.11 12.26 -8.51
N SER A 98 10.93 12.87 -8.50
CA SER A 98 10.46 13.77 -7.44
C SER A 98 9.69 12.98 -6.38
N PHE A 99 10.06 13.16 -5.12
CA PHE A 99 9.43 12.50 -3.98
C PHE A 99 8.76 13.56 -3.09
N LEU A 100 7.50 13.33 -2.72
CA LEU A 100 6.85 14.14 -1.69
C LEU A 100 7.52 13.87 -0.33
N LEU A 101 7.96 14.92 0.35
CA LEU A 101 8.43 14.83 1.74
C LEU A 101 7.25 14.69 2.71
N ASN A 102 7.46 13.96 3.80
CA ASN A 102 6.43 13.65 4.81
C ASN A 102 5.16 13.02 4.19
N ALA A 103 5.37 12.18 3.18
CA ALA A 103 4.32 11.51 2.45
C ALA A 103 3.62 10.47 3.33
N GLN A 104 2.29 10.44 3.27
CA GLN A 104 1.49 9.45 3.99
C GLN A 104 1.50 8.14 3.21
N ASN A 105 1.93 7.07 3.87
CA ASN A 105 1.83 5.71 3.36
C ASN A 105 1.24 4.84 4.47
N SER A 106 -0.09 4.89 4.62
CA SER A 106 -0.78 4.26 5.74
C SER A 106 -1.93 3.39 5.26
N PHE A 107 -1.94 2.16 5.75
CA PHE A 107 -3.06 1.25 5.63
C PHE A 107 -3.45 0.77 7.02
N VAL A 108 -4.75 0.67 7.27
CA VAL A 108 -5.32 0.21 8.54
C VAL A 108 -6.30 -0.89 8.21
N PHE A 109 -6.16 -2.03 8.89
CA PHE A 109 -7.01 -3.19 8.71
C PHE A 109 -7.32 -3.80 10.08
N GLU A 110 -8.48 -4.41 10.20
CA GLU A 110 -8.80 -5.34 11.26
C GLU A 110 -8.72 -6.75 10.68
N GLY A 111 -8.03 -7.65 11.37
CA GLY A 111 -7.77 -8.99 10.84
C GLY A 111 -7.30 -9.97 11.89
N HIS A 112 -7.19 -11.23 11.48
CA HIS A 112 -6.79 -12.33 12.33
C HIS A 112 -5.43 -12.87 11.90
N LEU A 113 -4.63 -13.33 12.85
CA LEU A 113 -3.40 -14.05 12.56
C LEU A 113 -3.73 -15.40 11.92
N VAL A 114 -3.19 -15.65 10.72
CA VAL A 114 -3.37 -16.91 9.97
C VAL A 114 -2.52 -18.03 10.56
N ARG A 115 -1.39 -17.66 11.16
CA ARG A 115 -0.42 -18.56 11.78
C ARG A 115 0.33 -17.80 12.87
N ALA A 116 1.03 -18.54 13.73
CA ALA A 116 1.93 -17.94 14.71
C ALA A 116 2.93 -17.01 14.01
N PRO A 117 3.16 -15.79 14.53
CA PRO A 117 4.18 -14.89 14.01
C PRO A 117 5.57 -15.51 14.08
N ILE A 118 6.41 -15.21 13.08
CA ILE A 118 7.75 -15.76 12.95
C ILE A 118 8.76 -14.65 13.30
N ARG A 119 9.53 -14.86 14.36
CA ARG A 119 10.63 -13.96 14.71
C ARG A 119 11.81 -14.20 13.75
N LYS A 120 12.21 -13.17 13.03
CA LYS A 120 13.38 -13.14 12.17
C LYS A 120 14.60 -12.58 12.94
N PRO A 121 15.83 -12.82 12.43
CA PRO A 121 17.01 -12.10 12.88
C PRO A 121 16.81 -10.57 12.80
N MET A 122 17.61 -9.82 13.57
CA MET A 122 17.56 -8.33 13.63
C MET A 122 16.31 -7.71 14.27
N GLY A 123 15.53 -8.48 15.04
CA GLY A 123 14.42 -7.92 15.82
C GLY A 123 13.19 -7.57 14.97
N VAL A 124 13.00 -8.29 13.87
CA VAL A 124 11.80 -8.23 13.03
C VAL A 124 10.92 -9.43 13.33
N THR A 125 9.62 -9.23 13.46
CA THR A 125 8.62 -10.30 13.54
C THR A 125 7.71 -10.20 12.34
N GLU A 126 7.63 -11.28 11.55
CA GLU A 126 6.69 -11.39 10.44
C GLU A 126 5.39 -12.03 10.91
N ALA A 127 4.26 -11.42 10.58
CA ALA A 127 2.94 -12.00 10.76
C ALA A 127 2.22 -12.08 9.42
N ARG A 128 1.46 -13.16 9.25
CA ARG A 128 0.50 -13.26 8.15
C ARG A 128 -0.89 -13.04 8.72
N VAL A 129 -1.59 -12.03 8.20
CA VAL A 129 -2.94 -11.66 8.64
C VAL A 129 -3.98 -11.93 7.55
N SER A 130 -5.14 -12.40 7.94
CA SER A 130 -6.34 -12.47 7.10
C SER A 130 -7.26 -11.31 7.45
N VAL A 131 -7.74 -10.62 6.42
CA VAL A 131 -8.68 -9.51 6.52
C VAL A 131 -9.87 -9.87 5.65
N LEU A 132 -11.06 -9.86 6.23
CA LEU A 132 -12.29 -10.13 5.48
C LEU A 132 -12.80 -8.85 4.83
N ASP A 133 -13.16 -8.92 3.55
CA ASP A 133 -13.93 -7.85 2.93
C ASP A 133 -15.42 -7.91 3.34
N ARG A 134 -16.21 -6.96 2.85
CA ARG A 134 -17.65 -6.88 3.13
C ARG A 134 -18.46 -8.07 2.60
N ARG A 135 -17.89 -8.88 1.72
CA ARG A 135 -18.51 -10.08 1.13
C ARG A 135 -18.02 -11.35 1.83
N GLY A 136 -17.21 -11.24 2.88
CA GLY A 136 -16.61 -12.37 3.57
C GLY A 136 -15.42 -12.99 2.82
N GLN A 137 -14.92 -12.36 1.77
CA GLN A 137 -13.72 -12.83 1.06
C GLN A 137 -12.47 -12.51 1.88
N ALA A 138 -11.64 -13.52 2.12
CA ALA A 138 -10.38 -13.35 2.84
C ALA A 138 -9.27 -12.78 1.92
N HIS A 139 -8.63 -11.71 2.40
CA HIS A 139 -7.43 -11.13 1.84
C HIS A 139 -6.25 -11.35 2.78
N TYR A 140 -5.12 -11.80 2.24
CA TYR A 140 -3.94 -12.13 3.04
C TYR A 140 -2.84 -11.09 2.88
N PHE A 141 -2.31 -10.62 4.00
CA PHE A 141 -1.22 -9.65 4.04
C PHE A 141 -0.06 -10.19 4.88
N ASN A 142 1.16 -9.98 4.40
CA ASN A 142 2.37 -10.17 5.19
C ASN A 142 2.72 -8.82 5.82
N CYS A 143 2.85 -8.82 7.13
CA CYS A 143 3.18 -7.65 7.93
C CYS A 143 4.51 -7.88 8.64
N GLU A 144 5.37 -6.88 8.65
CA GLU A 144 6.63 -6.90 9.40
C GLU A 144 6.56 -5.86 10.52
N ALA A 145 6.79 -6.31 11.74
CA ALA A 145 6.87 -5.47 12.93
C ALA A 145 8.30 -5.44 13.45
N TRP A 146 8.78 -4.24 13.76
CA TRP A 146 10.17 -3.99 14.16
C TRP A 146 10.26 -3.61 15.62
N ARG A 147 11.42 -3.87 16.24
CA ARG A 147 11.76 -3.43 17.61
C ARG A 147 10.69 -3.89 18.60
N ASP A 148 10.23 -3.00 19.47
CA ASP A 148 9.30 -3.32 20.57
C ASP A 148 7.95 -3.85 20.07
N VAL A 149 7.45 -3.32 18.95
CA VAL A 149 6.22 -3.81 18.31
C VAL A 149 6.41 -5.26 17.82
N GLY A 150 7.60 -5.56 17.28
CA GLY A 150 7.97 -6.92 16.87
C GLY A 150 8.01 -7.88 18.06
N GLN A 151 8.54 -7.45 19.21
CA GLN A 151 8.56 -8.26 20.44
C GLN A 151 7.15 -8.53 20.95
N GLN A 152 6.30 -7.51 21.02
CA GLN A 152 4.89 -7.67 21.44
C GLN A 152 4.13 -8.63 20.50
N LEU A 153 4.36 -8.52 19.19
CA LEU A 153 3.72 -9.38 18.20
C LEU A 153 4.17 -10.85 18.33
N ALA A 154 5.44 -11.10 18.67
CA ALA A 154 6.00 -12.45 18.77
C ALA A 154 5.31 -13.32 19.84
N HIS A 155 4.68 -12.71 20.83
CA HIS A 155 3.95 -13.41 21.90
C HIS A 155 2.47 -13.66 21.57
N ARG A 156 1.99 -13.21 20.41
CA ARG A 156 0.60 -13.44 19.98
C ARG A 156 0.45 -14.83 19.36
N THR A 157 -0.64 -15.51 19.68
CA THR A 157 -1.03 -16.77 19.07
C THR A 157 -2.07 -16.55 17.98
N ALA A 158 -2.10 -17.44 16.98
CA ALA A 158 -3.20 -17.45 16.01
C ALA A 158 -4.50 -17.80 16.73
N GLY A 159 -5.54 -17.00 16.52
CA GLY A 159 -6.88 -17.34 16.98
C GLY A 159 -7.40 -18.53 16.18
N ARG A 160 -7.99 -19.52 16.86
CA ARG A 160 -8.77 -20.57 16.18
C ARG A 160 -10.01 -19.87 15.60
N SER A 161 -10.07 -19.76 14.27
CA SER A 161 -11.29 -19.42 13.53
C SER A 161 -12.25 -20.60 13.55
#